data_AF-A0A431VA92-F1
#
_entry.id   AF-A0A431VA92-F1
#
_cell.length_a   1.000
_cell.length_b   1.000
_cell.length_c   1.000
_cell.angle_alpha   90.00
_cell.angle_beta   90.00
_cell.angle_gamma   90.00
#
_symmetry.space_group_name_H-M   'P 1'
#
loop_
_entity.id
_entity.type
_entity.pdbx_description
1 polymer ?
#
loop_
_entity_poly.entity_id
_entity_poly.type
_entity_poly.pdbx_seq_one_letter_code
_entity_poly.pdbx_strand_id
1 'polypeptide(L)'
;MIQSGALATTHAPKPPTAIDAGMLKRSLMTAAAVGTLLNLIANYDLLLAGAVPNPLKLFLTYLVPFIVATYGAFAAKRQMARDFDVWRGAVVTPAKGLDETRDTQGALPPPAMDAACATALDTAADQAGQILANAERVNVASRQRAASAEEAAALAQRVAADAEVIRSAAELSDTKLREARDQATRVGERLDGLAGAVGQGAQLTITLADAIGRFNTNFQQIRGFAEGIGAIAKQTNMLALNATIEAARAGDAGKGFAVVASEVKSLARASSDYADKISGLIAELAKAAGELTGRVDALDASMNAAATASRDSLADLRNARETVIEAAASASETSGHAARQLERMETVAERIGTLARDAQTSITGSAANMEIALGLNRHIATIRRSLH
;
A
#
# COMPACT_ATOMS: atom_id res chain seq x y z
N MET A 1 73.59 -82.21 -25.86
CA MET A 1 72.31 -82.80 -26.30
C MET A 1 71.25 -82.45 -25.27
N ILE A 2 70.20 -81.73 -25.70
CA ILE A 2 68.79 -81.79 -25.20
C ILE A 2 68.57 -81.41 -23.70
N GLN A 3 67.69 -80.52 -23.23
CA GLN A 3 66.67 -79.60 -23.76
C GLN A 3 66.26 -78.68 -22.59
N SER A 4 66.09 -77.39 -22.89
CA SER A 4 64.88 -76.59 -22.61
C SER A 4 64.03 -76.91 -21.37
N GLY A 5 64.06 -75.99 -20.41
CA GLY A 5 63.05 -75.79 -19.37
C GLY A 5 63.07 -74.32 -18.99
N ALA A 6 62.18 -73.53 -19.61
CA ALA A 6 62.10 -72.09 -19.46
C ALA A 6 61.93 -71.70 -17.98
N LEU A 7 62.84 -70.84 -17.50
CA LEU A 7 62.66 -70.08 -16.26
C LEU A 7 61.41 -69.20 -16.41
N ALA A 8 60.28 -69.68 -15.90
CA ALA A 8 59.16 -68.81 -15.60
C ALA A 8 59.58 -67.96 -14.40
N THR A 9 60.14 -66.78 -14.67
CA THR A 9 60.21 -65.70 -13.70
C THR A 9 58.78 -65.38 -13.30
N THR A 10 58.32 -65.93 -12.19
CA THR A 10 57.09 -65.49 -11.54
C THR A 10 57.34 -64.06 -11.08
N HIS A 11 56.94 -63.10 -11.91
CA HIS A 11 56.82 -61.72 -11.48
C HIS A 11 55.94 -61.70 -10.23
N ALA A 12 56.52 -61.37 -9.09
CA ALA A 12 55.73 -60.94 -7.94
C ALA A 12 54.77 -59.85 -8.45
N PRO A 13 53.46 -59.96 -8.16
CA PRO A 13 52.52 -58.93 -8.59
C PRO A 13 52.97 -57.59 -8.00
N LYS A 14 53.25 -56.61 -8.88
CA LYS A 14 53.51 -55.23 -8.43
C LYS A 14 52.33 -54.80 -7.54
N PRO A 15 52.58 -54.09 -6.42
CA PRO A 15 51.50 -53.49 -5.67
C PRO A 15 50.68 -52.60 -6.64
N PRO A 16 49.36 -52.47 -6.46
CA PRO A 16 48.52 -51.64 -7.32
C PRO A 16 49.02 -50.19 -7.28
N THR A 17 49.95 -49.85 -8.16
CA THR A 17 50.46 -48.51 -8.34
C THR A 17 49.60 -47.82 -9.38
N ALA A 18 49.11 -46.66 -8.97
CA ALA A 18 48.30 -45.73 -9.74
C ALA A 18 46.84 -46.17 -9.94
N ILE A 19 45.94 -45.38 -9.34
CA ILE A 19 44.73 -44.98 -10.08
C ILE A 19 45.23 -44.61 -11.47
N ASP A 20 44.84 -45.38 -12.50
CA ASP A 20 45.24 -45.09 -13.88
C ASP A 20 44.97 -43.60 -14.11
N ALA A 21 46.03 -42.81 -14.24
CA ALA A 21 45.94 -41.36 -14.35
C ALA A 21 45.12 -40.97 -15.58
N GLY A 22 45.10 -41.84 -16.60
CA GLY A 22 44.20 -41.73 -17.75
C GLY A 22 42.74 -41.89 -17.36
N MET A 23 42.42 -42.75 -16.41
CA MET A 23 41.07 -43.02 -15.94
C MET A 23 40.54 -41.92 -15.01
N LEU A 24 41.37 -41.38 -14.10
CA LEU A 24 41.00 -40.22 -13.27
C LEU A 24 40.87 -38.94 -14.12
N LYS A 25 41.76 -38.75 -15.10
CA LYS A 25 41.66 -37.63 -16.07
C LYS A 25 40.41 -37.78 -16.94
N ARG A 26 40.05 -38.99 -17.38
CA ARG A 26 38.82 -39.26 -18.13
C ARG A 26 37.58 -39.03 -17.26
N SER A 27 37.57 -39.41 -15.99
CA SER A 27 36.43 -39.19 -15.09
C SER A 27 36.24 -37.71 -14.74
N LEU A 28 37.33 -36.97 -14.51
CA LEU A 28 37.30 -35.51 -14.30
C LEU A 28 36.90 -34.76 -15.58
N MET A 29 37.41 -35.16 -16.74
CA MET A 29 37.00 -34.56 -18.02
C MET A 29 35.54 -34.88 -18.36
N THR A 30 35.06 -36.10 -18.11
CA THR A 30 33.64 -36.41 -18.30
C THR A 30 32.77 -35.68 -17.29
N ALA A 31 33.17 -35.57 -16.01
CA ALA A 31 32.44 -34.79 -15.02
C ALA A 31 32.41 -33.29 -15.35
N ALA A 32 33.52 -32.72 -15.81
CA ALA A 32 33.61 -31.33 -16.24
C ALA A 32 32.77 -31.10 -17.50
N ALA A 33 32.92 -31.94 -18.53
CA ALA A 33 32.19 -31.82 -19.79
C ALA A 33 30.67 -32.01 -19.62
N VAL A 34 30.26 -33.04 -18.89
CA VAL A 34 28.85 -33.31 -18.56
C VAL A 34 28.29 -32.21 -17.65
N GLY A 35 29.07 -31.71 -16.70
CA GLY A 35 28.71 -30.57 -15.85
C GLY A 35 28.49 -29.29 -16.64
N THR A 36 29.39 -28.94 -17.57
CA THR A 36 29.22 -27.79 -18.46
C THR A 36 28.06 -27.96 -19.43
N LEU A 37 27.87 -29.16 -20.00
CA LEU A 37 26.78 -29.43 -20.94
C LEU A 37 25.41 -29.36 -20.23
N LEU A 38 25.29 -29.93 -19.03
CA LEU A 38 24.09 -29.84 -18.20
C LEU A 38 23.82 -28.42 -17.72
N ASN A 39 24.86 -27.65 -17.37
CA ASN A 39 24.73 -26.24 -17.00
C ASN A 39 24.28 -25.37 -18.20
N LEU A 40 24.75 -25.69 -19.41
CA LEU A 40 24.34 -25.01 -20.65
C LEU A 40 22.89 -25.37 -21.03
N ILE A 41 22.50 -26.64 -20.91
CA ILE A 41 21.12 -27.10 -21.13
C ILE A 41 20.16 -26.52 -20.08
N ALA A 42 20.57 -26.45 -18.81
CA ALA A 42 19.74 -25.92 -17.72
C ALA A 42 19.51 -24.41 -17.81
N ASN A 43 20.46 -23.67 -18.39
CA ASN A 43 20.39 -22.21 -18.54
C ASN A 43 19.99 -21.74 -19.96
N TYR A 44 19.70 -22.65 -20.89
CA TYR A 44 19.27 -22.29 -22.24
C TYR A 44 17.99 -21.43 -22.24
N ASP A 45 16.99 -21.80 -21.43
CA ASP A 45 15.74 -21.05 -21.28
C ASP A 45 15.96 -19.66 -20.63
N LEU A 46 16.97 -19.55 -19.75
CA LEU A 46 17.34 -18.30 -19.07
C LEU A 46 18.09 -17.33 -20.01
N LEU A 47 18.83 -17.87 -20.99
CA LEU A 47 19.65 -17.10 -21.93
C LEU A 47 18.87 -16.55 -23.13
N LEU A 48 17.72 -17.16 -23.48
CA LEU A 48 16.91 -16.77 -24.65
C LEU A 48 15.45 -16.38 -24.34
N ALA A 49 14.84 -16.84 -23.23
CA ALA A 49 13.39 -16.71 -23.03
C ALA A 49 12.94 -16.05 -21.71
N GLY A 50 13.84 -15.67 -20.80
CA GLY A 50 13.51 -14.89 -19.60
C GLY A 50 12.55 -15.57 -18.60
N ALA A 51 12.39 -16.89 -18.66
CA ALA A 51 11.46 -17.64 -17.82
C ALA A 51 12.10 -18.10 -16.49
N VAL A 52 11.27 -18.22 -15.44
CA VAL A 52 11.65 -18.69 -14.10
C VAL A 52 12.02 -20.19 -14.15
N PRO A 53 13.20 -20.62 -13.66
CA PRO A 53 13.65 -22.00 -13.78
C PRO A 53 12.80 -22.95 -12.93
N ASN A 54 12.42 -24.10 -13.50
CA ASN A 54 11.67 -25.16 -12.82
C ASN A 54 12.53 -25.73 -11.66
N PRO A 55 12.01 -25.77 -10.41
CA PRO A 55 12.76 -26.18 -9.23
C PRO A 55 13.29 -27.63 -9.33
N LEU A 56 12.58 -28.51 -10.04
CA LEU A 56 13.01 -29.89 -10.26
C LEU A 56 14.27 -29.96 -11.14
N LYS A 57 14.37 -29.07 -12.14
CA LYS A 57 15.54 -28.97 -13.02
C LYS A 57 16.76 -28.45 -12.25
N LEU A 58 16.57 -27.42 -11.42
CA LEU A 58 17.65 -26.85 -10.60
C LEU A 58 18.20 -27.89 -9.61
N PHE A 59 17.32 -28.66 -8.98
CA PHE A 59 17.68 -29.76 -8.09
C PHE A 59 18.51 -30.84 -8.82
N LEU A 60 18.08 -31.27 -10.00
CA LEU A 60 18.81 -32.25 -10.82
C LEU A 60 20.20 -31.77 -11.26
N THR A 61 20.36 -30.48 -11.58
CA THR A 61 21.64 -29.88 -12.00
C THR A 61 22.72 -29.98 -10.92
N TYR A 62 22.36 -29.90 -9.63
CA TYR A 62 23.32 -30.03 -8.53
C TYR A 62 23.39 -31.44 -7.94
N LEU A 63 22.30 -32.20 -8.01
CA LEU A 63 22.23 -33.57 -7.49
C LEU A 63 23.08 -34.55 -8.32
N VAL A 64 23.05 -34.44 -9.66
CA VAL A 64 23.75 -35.38 -10.54
C VAL A 64 25.28 -35.31 -10.38
N PRO A 65 25.93 -34.12 -10.40
CA PRO A 65 27.37 -34.02 -10.12
C PRO A 65 27.74 -34.53 -8.73
N PHE A 66 26.89 -34.29 -7.73
CA PHE A 66 27.11 -34.76 -6.36
C PHE A 66 27.04 -36.29 -6.25
N ILE A 67 26.07 -36.94 -6.90
CA ILE A 67 25.95 -38.41 -6.96
C ILE A 67 27.14 -39.02 -7.73
N VAL A 68 27.55 -38.41 -8.84
CA VAL A 68 28.69 -38.90 -9.63
C VAL A 68 30.01 -38.77 -8.85
N ALA A 69 30.21 -37.67 -8.12
CA ALA A 69 31.40 -37.47 -7.28
C ALA A 69 31.44 -38.44 -6.09
N THR A 70 30.30 -38.65 -5.42
CA THR A 70 30.19 -39.59 -4.29
C THR A 70 30.30 -41.06 -4.73
N TYR A 71 29.70 -41.44 -5.85
CA TYR A 71 29.84 -42.79 -6.41
C TYR A 71 31.26 -43.05 -6.91
N GLY A 72 31.92 -42.07 -7.55
CA GLY A 72 33.31 -42.16 -7.96
C GLY A 72 34.26 -42.37 -6.77
N ALA A 73 34.05 -41.63 -5.68
CA ALA A 73 34.81 -41.79 -4.45
C ALA A 73 34.58 -43.17 -3.78
N PHE A 74 33.34 -43.66 -3.79
CA PHE A 74 32.98 -44.95 -3.22
C PHE A 74 33.52 -46.14 -4.05
N ALA A 75 33.46 -46.05 -5.38
CA ALA A 75 34.00 -47.05 -6.29
C ALA A 75 35.54 -47.15 -6.17
N ALA A 76 36.23 -46.00 -6.08
CA ALA A 76 37.68 -45.96 -5.86
C ALA A 76 38.07 -46.62 -4.52
N LYS A 77 37.32 -46.34 -3.44
CA LYS A 77 37.53 -46.95 -2.13
C LYS A 77 37.33 -48.47 -2.15
N ARG A 78 36.30 -48.97 -2.84
CA ARG A 78 35.99 -50.41 -2.93
C ARG A 78 36.98 -51.17 -3.82
N GLN A 79 37.51 -50.54 -4.85
CA GLN A 79 38.56 -51.10 -5.70
C GLN A 79 39.87 -51.25 -4.92
N MET A 80 40.31 -50.19 -4.22
CA MET A 80 41.49 -50.23 -3.35
C MET A 80 41.43 -51.33 -2.29
N ALA A 81 40.26 -51.53 -1.66
CA ALA A 81 40.08 -52.59 -0.67
C ALA A 81 40.28 -54.00 -1.28
N ARG A 82 39.78 -54.23 -2.50
CA ARG A 82 39.95 -55.52 -3.20
C ARG A 82 41.39 -55.75 -3.63
N ASP A 83 42.05 -54.71 -4.16
CA ASP A 83 43.44 -54.83 -4.62
C ASP A 83 44.40 -55.04 -3.43
N PHE A 84 44.06 -54.50 -2.25
CA PHE A 84 44.81 -54.70 -1.01
C PHE A 84 44.60 -56.09 -0.39
N ASP A 85 43.41 -56.68 -0.52
CA ASP A 85 43.14 -58.06 -0.08
C ASP A 85 43.83 -59.11 -0.96
N VAL A 86 43.88 -58.88 -2.29
CA VAL A 86 44.63 -59.75 -3.22
C VAL A 86 46.14 -59.68 -2.94
N TRP A 87 46.67 -58.49 -2.63
CA TRP A 87 48.08 -58.34 -2.24
C TRP A 87 48.41 -59.04 -0.91
N ARG A 88 47.55 -58.92 0.12
CA ARG A 88 47.71 -59.65 1.38
C ARG A 88 47.69 -61.17 1.21
N GLY A 89 46.85 -61.68 0.29
CA GLY A 89 46.78 -63.11 -0.02
C GLY A 89 48.04 -63.68 -0.69
N ALA A 90 48.81 -62.85 -1.39
CA ALA A 90 50.03 -63.26 -2.10
C ALA A 90 51.30 -63.24 -1.23
N VAL A 91 51.29 -62.53 -0.09
CA VAL A 91 52.49 -62.28 0.75
C VAL A 91 52.58 -63.19 1.99
N VAL A 92 51.54 -63.97 2.30
CA VAL A 92 51.54 -64.87 3.48
C VAL A 92 51.31 -66.33 3.08
N THR A 93 52.38 -67.03 2.73
CA THR A 93 52.46 -68.49 2.86
C THR A 93 53.33 -68.82 4.08
N PRO A 94 52.82 -69.52 5.10
CA PRO A 94 53.67 -69.97 6.20
C PRO A 94 54.53 -71.16 5.73
N ALA A 95 55.84 -70.95 5.60
CA ALA A 95 56.79 -72.03 5.40
C ALA A 95 56.91 -72.85 6.70
N LYS A 96 56.46 -74.10 6.67
CA LYS A 96 56.78 -75.10 7.71
C LYS A 96 58.01 -75.88 7.30
N GLY A 97 59.07 -75.75 8.10
CA GLY A 97 60.12 -76.75 8.27
C GLY A 97 61.30 -76.66 7.31
N LEU A 98 62.35 -75.95 7.72
CA LEU A 98 63.72 -76.42 7.49
C LEU A 98 64.44 -76.36 8.84
N ASP A 99 64.90 -77.53 9.26
CA ASP A 99 65.87 -77.66 10.33
C ASP A 99 67.26 -77.25 9.81
N GLU A 100 68.03 -76.66 10.72
CA GLU A 100 69.47 -76.49 10.72
C GLU A 100 70.21 -75.83 9.52
N THR A 101 70.59 -74.58 9.77
CA THR A 101 71.97 -74.04 9.82
C THR A 101 72.34 -72.89 8.89
N ARG A 102 73.09 -71.97 9.51
CA ARG A 102 73.98 -70.92 8.97
C ARG A 102 73.37 -69.57 8.58
N ASP A 103 73.37 -68.69 9.58
CA ASP A 103 74.27 -67.53 9.64
C ASP A 103 74.25 -66.57 8.43
N THR A 104 73.62 -65.41 8.59
CA THR A 104 74.27 -64.09 8.49
C THR A 104 73.27 -62.96 8.73
N GLN A 105 73.80 -61.90 9.32
CA GLN A 105 73.19 -60.61 9.60
C GLN A 105 72.44 -59.99 8.41
N GLY A 106 71.32 -59.35 8.70
CA GLY A 106 70.63 -58.49 7.76
C GLY A 106 69.34 -57.97 8.35
N ALA A 107 69.44 -56.95 9.21
CA ALA A 107 68.28 -56.11 9.51
C ALA A 107 67.78 -55.56 8.17
N LEU A 108 66.59 -55.97 7.72
CA LEU A 108 65.95 -55.31 6.59
C LEU A 108 65.86 -53.81 6.95
N PRO A 109 66.43 -52.90 6.16
CA PRO A 109 66.14 -51.49 6.34
C PRO A 109 64.63 -51.29 6.14
N PRO A 110 64.01 -50.30 6.81
CA PRO A 110 62.62 -49.95 6.52
C PRO A 110 62.48 -49.72 5.00
N PRO A 111 61.35 -50.10 4.38
CA PRO A 111 61.17 -49.93 2.94
C PRO A 111 61.38 -48.45 2.59
N ALA A 112 62.42 -48.17 1.81
CA ALA A 112 62.72 -46.82 1.36
C ALA A 112 61.52 -46.29 0.55
N MET A 113 61.20 -45.01 0.74
CA MET A 113 60.10 -44.37 0.03
C MET A 113 60.38 -44.36 -1.48
N ASP A 114 59.69 -45.20 -2.25
CA ASP A 114 59.76 -45.15 -3.71
C ASP A 114 59.31 -43.76 -4.21
N ALA A 115 59.98 -43.20 -5.22
CA ALA A 115 59.72 -41.85 -5.74
C ALA A 115 58.24 -41.60 -6.14
N ALA A 116 57.52 -42.66 -6.53
CA ALA A 116 56.09 -42.60 -6.81
C ALA A 116 55.23 -42.35 -5.55
N CYS A 117 55.62 -42.90 -4.39
CA CYS A 117 54.93 -42.68 -3.11
C CYS A 117 55.16 -41.26 -2.60
N ALA A 118 56.40 -40.74 -2.73
CA ALA A 118 56.74 -39.36 -2.40
C ALA A 118 55.89 -38.36 -3.21
N THR A 119 55.82 -38.56 -4.53
CA THR A 119 55.04 -37.71 -5.45
C THR A 119 53.54 -37.76 -5.14
N ALA A 120 53.00 -38.93 -4.77
CA ALA A 120 51.60 -39.08 -4.38
C ALA A 120 51.28 -38.38 -3.06
N LEU A 121 52.19 -38.42 -2.08
CA LEU A 121 52.04 -37.72 -0.80
C LEU A 121 52.11 -36.20 -0.98
N ASP A 122 53.01 -35.69 -1.82
CA ASP A 122 53.08 -34.25 -2.13
C ASP A 122 51.81 -33.79 -2.88
N THR A 123 51.33 -34.57 -3.86
CA THR A 123 50.06 -34.27 -4.56
C THR A 123 48.87 -34.25 -3.60
N ALA A 124 48.80 -35.20 -2.65
CA ALA A 124 47.75 -35.25 -1.64
C ALA A 124 47.82 -34.08 -0.65
N ALA A 125 49.03 -33.62 -0.30
CA ALA A 125 49.24 -32.45 0.56
C ALA A 125 48.79 -31.16 -0.14
N ASP A 126 49.12 -31.01 -1.42
CA ASP A 126 48.68 -29.86 -2.24
C ASP A 126 47.16 -29.83 -2.36
N GLN A 127 46.53 -30.98 -2.63
CA GLN A 127 45.07 -31.11 -2.69
C GLN A 127 44.41 -30.79 -1.34
N ALA A 128 44.97 -31.27 -0.22
CA ALA A 128 44.50 -30.94 1.11
C ALA A 128 44.62 -29.43 1.41
N GLY A 129 45.72 -28.80 1.00
CA GLY A 129 45.91 -27.35 1.09
C GLY A 129 44.88 -26.56 0.29
N GLN A 130 44.57 -27.00 -0.94
CA GLN A 130 43.53 -26.38 -1.75
C GLN A 130 42.13 -26.55 -1.15
N ILE A 131 41.81 -27.73 -0.59
CA ILE A 131 40.54 -27.97 0.11
C ILE A 131 40.41 -27.05 1.32
N LEU A 132 41.47 -26.90 2.12
CA LEU A 132 41.50 -26.01 3.28
C LEU A 132 41.22 -24.56 2.88
N ALA A 133 41.97 -24.03 1.90
CA ALA A 133 41.81 -22.65 1.42
C ALA A 133 40.42 -22.41 0.80
N ASN A 134 39.85 -23.40 0.11
CA ASN A 134 38.49 -23.31 -0.42
C ASN A 134 37.46 -23.30 0.71
N ALA A 135 37.61 -24.19 1.70
CA ALA A 135 36.70 -24.29 2.84
C ALA A 135 36.73 -23.02 3.70
N GLU A 136 37.90 -22.43 3.94
CA GLU A 136 38.04 -21.14 4.64
C GLU A 136 37.28 -20.03 3.90
N ARG A 137 37.50 -19.90 2.58
CA ARG A 137 36.79 -18.89 1.76
C ARG A 137 35.28 -19.08 1.79
N VAL A 138 34.80 -20.33 1.66
CA VAL A 138 33.37 -20.63 1.74
C VAL A 138 32.82 -20.32 3.13
N ASN A 139 33.56 -20.63 4.20
CA ASN A 139 33.14 -20.36 5.58
C ASN A 139 32.96 -18.86 5.83
N VAL A 140 33.97 -18.04 5.47
CA VAL A 140 33.91 -16.57 5.59
C VAL A 140 32.76 -16.00 4.78
N ALA A 141 32.64 -16.39 3.51
CA ALA A 141 31.55 -15.92 2.64
C ALA A 141 30.16 -16.35 3.13
N SER A 142 30.06 -17.52 3.79
CA SER A 142 28.79 -18.02 4.34
C SER A 142 28.42 -17.32 5.64
N ARG A 143 29.39 -16.98 6.50
CA ARG A 143 29.17 -16.12 7.69
C ARG A 143 28.67 -14.74 7.29
N GLN A 144 29.28 -14.14 6.26
CA GLN A 144 28.83 -12.86 5.73
C GLN A 144 27.40 -12.95 5.18
N ARG A 145 27.07 -14.02 4.42
CA ARG A 145 25.71 -14.27 3.94
C ARG A 145 24.70 -14.43 5.07
N ALA A 146 25.05 -15.12 6.16
CA ALA A 146 24.18 -15.27 7.33
C ALA A 146 23.88 -13.91 7.99
N ALA A 147 24.90 -13.08 8.21
CA ALA A 147 24.73 -11.74 8.77
C ALA A 147 23.84 -10.86 7.87
N SER A 148 24.08 -10.85 6.55
CA SER A 148 23.22 -10.13 5.61
C SER A 148 21.78 -10.65 5.57
N ALA A 149 21.58 -11.96 5.78
CA ALA A 149 20.24 -12.53 5.88
C ALA A 149 19.52 -12.07 7.15
N GLU A 150 20.19 -11.97 8.29
CA GLU A 150 19.63 -11.42 9.53
C GLU A 150 19.21 -9.95 9.37
N GLU A 151 20.08 -9.13 8.76
CA GLU A 151 19.76 -7.72 8.47
C GLU A 151 18.56 -7.59 7.52
N ALA A 152 18.52 -8.41 6.46
CA ALA A 152 17.41 -8.43 5.53
C ALA A 152 16.10 -8.88 6.21
N ALA A 153 16.16 -9.82 7.15
CA ALA A 153 14.98 -10.28 7.90
C ALA A 153 14.41 -9.14 8.75
N ALA A 154 15.27 -8.41 9.46
CA ALA A 154 14.86 -7.26 10.26
C ALA A 154 14.22 -6.15 9.39
N LEU A 155 14.80 -5.88 8.21
CA LEU A 155 14.23 -4.93 7.27
C LEU A 155 12.85 -5.39 6.75
N ALA A 156 12.72 -6.66 6.35
CA ALA A 156 11.45 -7.21 5.87
C ALA A 156 10.34 -7.11 6.94
N GLN A 157 10.67 -7.38 8.21
CA GLN A 157 9.74 -7.21 9.33
C GLN A 157 9.32 -5.75 9.52
N ARG A 158 10.26 -4.80 9.42
CA ARG A 158 9.93 -3.37 9.51
C ARG A 158 9.01 -2.94 8.37
N VAL A 159 9.32 -3.34 7.14
CA VAL A 159 8.49 -3.01 5.96
C VAL A 159 7.09 -3.63 6.08
N ALA A 160 6.96 -4.82 6.65
CA ALA A 160 5.66 -5.42 6.94
C ALA A 160 4.89 -4.63 8.01
N ALA A 161 5.54 -4.21 9.09
CA ALA A 161 4.92 -3.37 10.12
C ALA A 161 4.44 -2.02 9.54
N ASP A 162 5.26 -1.37 8.71
CA ASP A 162 4.88 -0.11 8.06
C ASP A 162 3.68 -0.30 7.11
N ALA A 163 3.66 -1.40 6.35
CA ALA A 163 2.53 -1.73 5.47
C ALA A 163 1.23 -1.95 6.27
N GLU A 164 1.31 -2.57 7.45
CA GLU A 164 0.15 -2.77 8.32
C GLU A 164 -0.39 -1.46 8.91
N VAL A 165 0.50 -0.52 9.26
CA VAL A 165 0.12 0.83 9.67
C VAL A 165 -0.58 1.57 8.52
N ILE A 166 -0.05 1.47 7.30
CA ILE A 166 -0.67 2.07 6.10
C ILE A 166 -2.06 1.47 5.84
N ARG A 167 -2.21 0.15 5.94
CA ARG A 167 -3.50 -0.54 5.78
C ARG A 167 -4.52 -0.04 6.80
N SER A 168 -4.14 0.03 8.07
CA SER A 168 -5.00 0.52 9.15
C SER A 168 -5.41 1.98 8.94
N ALA A 169 -4.49 2.83 8.50
CA ALA A 169 -4.77 4.22 8.18
C ALA A 169 -5.73 4.37 6.99
N ALA A 170 -5.60 3.52 5.97
CA ALA A 170 -6.49 3.50 4.82
C ALA A 170 -7.91 3.05 5.20
N GLU A 171 -8.06 2.04 6.06
CA GLU A 171 -9.36 1.56 6.57
C GLU A 171 -10.07 2.62 7.45
N LEU A 172 -9.31 3.30 8.30
CA LEU A 172 -9.85 4.44 9.07
C LEU A 172 -10.29 5.58 8.13
N SER A 173 -9.51 5.85 7.09
CA SER A 173 -9.85 6.86 6.08
C SER A 173 -11.14 6.50 5.34
N ASP A 174 -11.32 5.25 4.92
CA ASP A 174 -12.56 4.78 4.30
C ASP A 174 -13.77 4.99 5.22
N THR A 175 -13.63 4.65 6.52
CA THR A 175 -14.67 4.87 7.52
C THR A 175 -15.03 6.36 7.63
N LYS A 176 -14.03 7.24 7.72
CA LYS A 176 -14.24 8.69 7.82
C LYS A 176 -14.85 9.28 6.56
N LEU A 177 -14.50 8.76 5.39
CA LEU A 177 -15.08 9.18 4.11
C LEU A 177 -16.54 8.76 3.97
N ARG A 178 -16.92 7.58 4.49
CA ARG A 178 -18.34 7.18 4.60
C ARG A 178 -19.12 8.12 5.51
N GLU A 179 -18.58 8.44 6.70
CA GLU A 179 -19.20 9.42 7.60
C GLU A 179 -19.38 10.79 6.91
N ALA A 180 -18.35 11.26 6.20
CA ALA A 180 -18.39 12.51 5.44
C ALA A 180 -19.45 12.49 4.33
N ARG A 181 -19.60 11.36 3.64
CA ARG A 181 -20.64 11.15 2.62
C ARG A 181 -22.04 11.25 3.22
N ASP A 182 -22.27 10.58 4.35
CA ASP A 182 -23.57 10.62 5.05
C ASP A 182 -23.89 12.02 5.59
N GLN A 183 -22.87 12.74 6.06
CA GLN A 183 -23.01 14.14 6.45
C GLN A 183 -23.35 15.01 5.24
N ALA A 184 -22.68 14.82 4.10
CA ALA A 184 -22.99 15.56 2.87
C ALA A 184 -24.41 15.25 2.35
N THR A 185 -24.91 14.03 2.54
CA THR A 185 -26.32 13.68 2.26
C THR A 185 -27.27 14.53 3.11
N ARG A 186 -27.08 14.52 4.43
CA ARG A 186 -27.91 15.29 5.38
C ARG A 186 -27.85 16.80 5.15
N VAL A 187 -26.68 17.34 4.80
CA VAL A 187 -26.53 18.77 4.45
C VAL A 187 -27.32 19.09 3.18
N GLY A 188 -27.31 18.20 2.19
CA GLY A 188 -28.10 18.38 0.96
C GLY A 188 -29.59 18.46 1.22
N GLU A 189 -30.14 17.53 2.01
CA GLU A 189 -31.56 17.54 2.40
C GLU A 189 -31.96 18.84 3.11
N ARG A 190 -31.07 19.35 3.99
CA ARG A 190 -31.30 20.62 4.69
C ARG A 190 -31.27 21.82 3.75
N LEU A 191 -30.37 21.83 2.76
CA LEU A 191 -30.29 22.88 1.76
C LEU A 191 -31.50 22.87 0.81
N ASP A 192 -31.99 21.69 0.43
CA ASP A 192 -33.23 21.57 -0.35
C ASP A 192 -34.43 22.10 0.44
N GLY A 193 -34.52 21.77 1.74
CA GLY A 193 -35.53 22.33 2.65
C GLY A 193 -35.43 23.86 2.78
N LEU A 194 -34.22 24.39 2.88
CA LEU A 194 -33.96 25.83 2.93
C LEU A 194 -34.40 26.52 1.63
N ALA A 195 -34.04 25.95 0.47
CA ALA A 195 -34.45 26.47 -0.83
C ALA A 195 -35.98 26.52 -0.96
N GLY A 196 -36.67 25.48 -0.48
CA GLY A 196 -38.13 25.45 -0.40
C GLY A 196 -38.71 26.55 0.49
N ALA A 197 -38.15 26.74 1.69
CA ALA A 197 -38.59 27.79 2.62
C ALA A 197 -38.36 29.20 2.05
N VAL A 198 -37.22 29.44 1.39
CA VAL A 198 -36.93 30.70 0.70
C VAL A 198 -37.92 30.94 -0.43
N GLY A 199 -38.24 29.91 -1.23
CA GLY A 199 -39.25 30.02 -2.29
C GLY A 199 -40.64 30.39 -1.75
N GLN A 200 -41.05 29.81 -0.62
CA GLN A 200 -42.29 30.18 0.07
C GLN A 200 -42.24 31.61 0.60
N GLY A 201 -41.10 32.05 1.17
CA GLY A 201 -40.90 33.42 1.63
C GLY A 201 -40.98 34.45 0.51
N ALA A 202 -40.39 34.15 -0.66
CA ALA A 202 -40.50 35.00 -1.84
C ALA A 202 -41.97 35.11 -2.30
N GLN A 203 -42.71 34.01 -2.35
CA GLN A 203 -44.13 34.03 -2.72
C GLN A 203 -44.98 34.85 -1.73
N LEU A 204 -44.69 34.74 -0.43
CA LEU A 204 -45.36 35.55 0.60
C LEU A 204 -45.07 37.04 0.44
N THR A 205 -43.87 37.39 -0.02
CA THR A 205 -43.48 38.79 -0.27
C THR A 205 -44.29 39.38 -1.42
N ILE A 206 -44.52 38.59 -2.49
CA ILE A 206 -45.38 38.98 -3.62
C ILE A 206 -46.83 39.22 -3.16
N THR A 207 -47.40 38.32 -2.36
CA THR A 207 -48.79 38.47 -1.89
C THR A 207 -48.94 39.64 -0.91
N LEU A 208 -47.91 39.91 -0.11
CA LEU A 208 -47.89 41.07 0.79
C LEU A 208 -47.81 42.39 0.00
N ALA A 209 -47.01 42.45 -1.06
CA ALA A 209 -46.95 43.61 -1.95
C ALA A 209 -48.33 43.94 -2.58
N ASP A 210 -49.04 42.91 -3.07
CA ASP A 210 -50.41 43.07 -3.60
C ASP A 210 -51.38 43.61 -2.55
N ALA A 211 -51.35 43.04 -1.34
CA ALA A 211 -52.21 43.47 -0.24
C ALA A 211 -51.98 44.95 0.13
N ILE A 212 -50.72 45.41 0.14
CA ILE A 212 -50.38 46.81 0.39
C ILE A 212 -50.86 47.71 -0.74
N GLY A 213 -50.71 47.27 -2.01
CA GLY A 213 -51.23 48.01 -3.16
C GLY A 213 -52.75 48.23 -3.09
N ARG A 214 -53.49 47.19 -2.69
CA ARG A 214 -54.94 47.26 -2.47
C ARG A 214 -55.29 48.20 -1.31
N PHE A 215 -54.53 48.16 -0.22
CA PHE A 215 -54.70 49.05 0.93
C PHE A 215 -54.54 50.52 0.55
N ASN A 216 -53.49 50.83 -0.22
CA ASN A 216 -53.24 52.18 -0.73
C ASN A 216 -54.37 52.67 -1.65
N THR A 217 -54.87 51.80 -2.52
CA THR A 217 -56.04 52.09 -3.38
C THR A 217 -57.28 52.44 -2.55
N ASN A 218 -57.58 51.65 -1.51
CA ASN A 218 -58.72 51.91 -0.62
C ASN A 218 -58.58 53.25 0.12
N PHE A 219 -57.37 53.63 0.53
CA PHE A 219 -57.14 54.93 1.17
C PHE A 219 -57.33 56.11 0.23
N GLN A 220 -56.94 55.98 -1.04
CA GLN A 220 -57.22 57.03 -2.02
C GLN A 220 -58.73 57.21 -2.23
N GLN A 221 -59.50 56.12 -2.23
CA GLN A 221 -60.97 56.20 -2.30
C GLN A 221 -61.58 56.89 -1.07
N ILE A 222 -61.14 56.53 0.13
CA ILE A 222 -61.62 57.17 1.37
C ILE A 222 -61.24 58.66 1.41
N ARG A 223 -60.05 59.02 0.94
CA ARG A 223 -59.64 60.43 0.78
C ARG A 223 -60.62 61.19 -0.11
N GLY A 224 -60.97 60.62 -1.27
CA GLY A 224 -61.97 61.21 -2.17
C GLY A 224 -63.34 61.40 -1.51
N PHE A 225 -63.79 60.44 -0.70
CA PHE A 225 -65.02 60.60 0.09
C PHE A 225 -64.91 61.72 1.13
N ALA A 226 -63.79 61.83 1.84
CA ALA A 226 -63.56 62.89 2.82
C ALA A 226 -63.55 64.28 2.15
N GLU A 227 -62.88 64.42 1.01
CA GLU A 227 -62.89 65.65 0.20
C GLU A 227 -64.31 66.01 -0.26
N GLY A 228 -65.09 65.02 -0.70
CA GLY A 228 -66.50 65.20 -1.06
C GLY A 228 -67.36 65.68 0.11
N ILE A 229 -67.20 65.08 1.30
CA ILE A 229 -67.91 65.52 2.52
C ILE A 229 -67.53 66.95 2.88
N GLY A 230 -66.24 67.29 2.81
CA GLY A 230 -65.75 68.66 3.05
C GLY A 230 -66.33 69.67 2.07
N ALA A 231 -66.46 69.31 0.79
CA ALA A 231 -67.09 70.15 -0.23
C ALA A 231 -68.59 70.38 0.06
N ILE A 232 -69.33 69.31 0.40
CA ILE A 232 -70.75 69.40 0.79
C ILE A 232 -70.89 70.28 2.04
N ALA A 233 -70.07 70.05 3.06
CA ALA A 233 -70.06 70.83 4.29
C ALA A 233 -69.84 72.33 4.04
N LYS A 234 -68.88 72.69 3.17
CA LYS A 234 -68.66 74.09 2.75
C LYS A 234 -69.87 74.67 2.05
N GLN A 235 -70.49 73.93 1.13
CA GLN A 235 -71.70 74.36 0.42
C GLN A 235 -72.88 74.55 1.39
N THR A 236 -73.11 73.62 2.32
CA THR A 236 -74.15 73.71 3.35
C THR A 236 -73.91 74.90 4.27
N ASN A 237 -72.67 75.17 4.66
CA ASN A 237 -72.32 76.35 5.47
C ASN A 237 -72.62 77.66 4.71
N MET A 238 -72.39 77.71 3.39
CA MET A 238 -72.76 78.87 2.56
C MET A 238 -74.28 79.02 2.42
N LEU A 239 -75.03 77.93 2.23
CA LEU A 239 -76.49 77.95 2.22
C LEU A 239 -77.09 78.42 3.55
N ALA A 240 -76.55 77.91 4.66
CA ALA A 240 -76.96 78.30 6.01
C ALA A 240 -76.64 79.77 6.30
N LEU A 241 -75.52 80.28 5.79
CA LEU A 241 -75.19 81.71 5.87
C LEU A 241 -76.22 82.55 5.11
N ASN A 242 -76.56 82.18 3.87
CA ASN A 242 -77.60 82.87 3.10
C ASN A 242 -78.95 82.83 3.81
N ALA A 243 -79.33 81.68 4.38
CA ALA A 243 -80.56 81.55 5.17
C ALA A 243 -80.54 82.43 6.43
N THR A 244 -79.39 82.57 7.09
CA THR A 244 -79.22 83.46 8.25
C THR A 244 -79.43 84.92 7.85
N ILE A 245 -78.90 85.33 6.69
CA ILE A 245 -79.07 86.69 6.14
C ILE A 245 -80.54 86.96 5.82
N GLU A 246 -81.22 86.03 5.15
CA GLU A 246 -82.64 86.22 4.78
C GLU A 246 -83.56 86.18 6.01
N ALA A 247 -83.26 85.34 7.00
CA ALA A 247 -83.95 85.34 8.28
C ALA A 247 -83.80 86.67 9.03
N ALA A 248 -82.62 87.29 8.99
CA ALA A 248 -82.42 88.63 9.55
C ALA A 248 -83.20 89.70 8.77
N ARG A 249 -83.29 89.56 7.44
CA ARG A 249 -84.03 90.47 6.55
C ARG A 249 -85.54 90.43 6.78
N ALA A 250 -86.09 89.28 7.16
CA ALA A 250 -87.50 89.09 7.51
C ALA A 250 -87.89 89.66 8.90
N GLY A 251 -86.93 90.17 9.68
CA GLY A 251 -87.19 90.78 10.98
C GLY A 251 -87.78 89.80 12.00
N ASP A 252 -88.85 90.20 12.70
CA ASP A 252 -89.47 89.37 13.74
C ASP A 252 -90.06 88.05 13.22
N ALA A 253 -90.54 88.02 11.96
CA ALA A 253 -91.06 86.81 11.34
C ALA A 253 -89.97 85.76 11.05
N GLY A 254 -88.70 86.18 10.97
CA GLY A 254 -87.56 85.32 10.64
C GLY A 254 -86.85 84.68 11.83
N LYS A 255 -87.22 85.02 13.08
CA LYS A 255 -86.49 84.58 14.30
C LYS A 255 -86.35 83.06 14.42
N GLY A 256 -87.40 82.29 14.10
CA GLY A 256 -87.32 80.82 14.11
C GLY A 256 -86.39 80.26 13.04
N PHE A 257 -86.41 80.84 11.83
CA PHE A 257 -85.50 80.47 10.75
C PHE A 257 -84.04 80.81 11.06
N ALA A 258 -83.78 81.91 11.76
CA ALA A 258 -82.43 82.29 12.18
C ALA A 258 -81.80 81.26 13.11
N VAL A 259 -82.57 80.70 14.05
CA VAL A 259 -82.09 79.64 14.96
C VAL A 259 -81.73 78.38 14.18
N VAL A 260 -82.62 77.92 13.29
CA VAL A 260 -82.36 76.74 12.45
C VAL A 260 -81.15 76.97 11.55
N ALA A 261 -81.02 78.14 10.91
CA ALA A 261 -79.90 78.46 10.05
C ALA A 261 -78.56 78.47 10.81
N SER A 262 -78.53 78.98 12.05
CA SER A 262 -77.36 78.92 12.92
C SER A 262 -76.97 77.49 13.28
N GLU A 263 -77.94 76.64 13.59
CA GLU A 263 -77.69 75.24 13.91
C GLU A 263 -77.14 74.48 12.69
N VAL A 264 -77.76 74.65 11.51
CA VAL A 264 -77.25 74.05 10.25
C VAL A 264 -75.83 74.53 9.94
N LYS A 265 -75.53 75.81 10.19
CA LYS A 265 -74.18 76.36 10.02
C LYS A 265 -73.17 75.70 10.97
N SER A 266 -73.55 75.46 12.22
CA SER A 266 -72.72 74.76 13.21
C SER A 266 -72.43 73.31 12.79
N LEU A 267 -73.47 72.56 12.41
CA LEU A 267 -73.32 71.19 11.89
C LEU A 267 -72.44 71.12 10.63
N ALA A 268 -72.59 72.09 9.73
CA ALA A 268 -71.77 72.16 8.52
C ALA A 268 -70.28 72.40 8.85
N ARG A 269 -69.97 73.30 9.80
CA ARG A 269 -68.59 73.50 10.27
C ARG A 269 -68.02 72.24 10.93
N ALA A 270 -68.77 71.62 11.83
CA ALA A 270 -68.35 70.37 12.46
C ALA A 270 -68.09 69.26 11.43
N SER A 271 -68.92 69.16 10.40
CA SER A 271 -68.75 68.19 9.31
C SER A 271 -67.47 68.44 8.51
N SER A 272 -67.13 69.71 8.23
CA SER A 272 -65.86 70.09 7.61
C SER A 272 -64.67 69.70 8.49
N ASP A 273 -64.72 69.99 9.79
CA ASP A 273 -63.65 69.65 10.73
C ASP A 273 -63.43 68.14 10.83
N TYR A 274 -64.49 67.33 10.80
CA TYR A 274 -64.37 65.88 10.76
C TYR A 274 -63.78 65.38 9.43
N ALA A 275 -64.17 65.96 8.30
CA ALA A 275 -63.60 65.62 6.99
C ALA A 275 -62.09 65.92 6.93
N ASP A 276 -61.64 67.05 7.50
CA ASP A 276 -60.24 67.41 7.58
C ASP A 276 -59.45 66.44 8.47
N LYS A 277 -60.02 66.04 9.62
CA LYS A 277 -59.42 65.02 10.51
C LYS A 277 -59.31 63.65 9.82
N ILE A 278 -60.33 63.22 9.09
CA ILE A 278 -60.29 61.97 8.30
C ILE A 278 -59.17 62.05 7.26
N SER A 279 -59.05 63.18 6.54
CA SER A 279 -58.00 63.38 5.55
C SER A 279 -56.60 63.30 6.15
N GLY A 280 -56.41 63.87 7.35
CA GLY A 280 -55.15 63.76 8.11
C GLY A 280 -54.79 62.31 8.45
N LEU A 281 -55.75 61.55 9.02
CA LEU A 281 -55.54 60.13 9.35
C LEU A 281 -55.21 59.29 8.09
N ILE A 282 -55.87 59.57 6.97
CA ILE A 282 -55.59 58.88 5.70
C ILE A 282 -54.21 59.24 5.14
N ALA A 283 -53.72 60.46 5.35
CA ALA A 283 -52.35 60.84 4.97
C ALA A 283 -51.30 60.08 5.79
N GLU A 284 -51.52 59.95 7.11
CA GLU A 284 -50.63 59.16 7.99
C GLU A 284 -50.61 57.68 7.60
N LEU A 285 -51.78 57.10 7.33
CA LEU A 285 -51.90 55.70 6.91
C LEU A 285 -51.25 55.45 5.55
N ALA A 286 -51.38 56.38 4.60
CA ALA A 286 -50.69 56.28 3.30
C ALA A 286 -49.16 56.34 3.45
N LYS A 287 -48.64 57.17 4.38
CA LYS A 287 -47.22 57.19 4.69
C LYS A 287 -46.75 55.85 5.28
N ALA A 288 -47.48 55.30 6.24
CA ALA A 288 -47.17 53.99 6.82
C ALA A 288 -47.20 52.86 5.78
N ALA A 289 -48.14 52.90 4.83
CA ALA A 289 -48.17 51.96 3.71
C ALA A 289 -46.92 52.08 2.82
N GLY A 290 -46.45 53.29 2.52
CA GLY A 290 -45.22 53.51 1.74
C GLY A 290 -43.97 52.99 2.46
N GLU A 291 -43.85 53.20 3.77
CA GLU A 291 -42.77 52.63 4.57
C GLU A 291 -42.81 51.10 4.56
N LEU A 292 -44.01 50.50 4.60
CA LEU A 292 -44.19 49.06 4.53
C LEU A 292 -43.80 48.51 3.15
N THR A 293 -44.13 49.19 2.05
CA THR A 293 -43.67 48.83 0.70
C THR A 293 -42.14 48.75 0.65
N GLY A 294 -41.43 49.76 1.15
CA GLY A 294 -39.96 49.73 1.16
C GLY A 294 -39.37 48.57 1.97
N ARG A 295 -40.04 48.15 3.06
CA ARG A 295 -39.63 46.96 3.83
C ARG A 295 -39.89 45.66 3.08
N VAL A 296 -40.97 45.59 2.32
CA VAL A 296 -41.31 44.43 1.47
C VAL A 296 -40.30 44.30 0.32
N ASP A 297 -39.91 45.40 -0.31
CA ASP A 297 -38.87 45.40 -1.35
C ASP A 297 -37.51 44.91 -0.80
N ALA A 298 -37.14 45.35 0.41
CA ALA A 298 -35.94 44.87 1.07
C ALA A 298 -36.02 43.37 1.43
N LEU A 299 -37.20 42.89 1.83
CA LEU A 299 -37.43 41.47 2.08
C LEU A 299 -37.31 40.64 0.80
N ASP A 300 -37.86 41.12 -0.32
CA ASP A 300 -37.75 40.44 -1.63
C ASP A 300 -36.29 40.32 -2.07
N ALA A 301 -35.52 41.40 -1.95
CA ALA A 301 -34.09 41.38 -2.21
C ALA A 301 -33.35 40.36 -1.32
N SER A 302 -33.71 40.28 -0.04
CA SER A 302 -33.14 39.29 0.89
C SER A 302 -33.51 37.85 0.52
N MET A 303 -34.74 37.61 0.05
CA MET A 303 -35.17 36.28 -0.42
C MET A 303 -34.42 35.87 -1.68
N ASN A 304 -34.24 36.79 -2.63
CA ASN A 304 -33.46 36.55 -3.85
C ASN A 304 -31.98 36.25 -3.56
N ALA A 305 -31.38 36.99 -2.61
CA ALA A 305 -30.03 36.72 -2.14
C ALA A 305 -29.92 35.35 -1.47
N ALA A 306 -30.86 35.00 -0.59
CA ALA A 306 -30.91 33.70 0.07
C ALA A 306 -31.09 32.55 -0.94
N ALA A 307 -31.89 32.76 -1.99
CA ALA A 307 -32.10 31.77 -3.04
C ALA A 307 -30.81 31.51 -3.83
N THR A 308 -30.07 32.57 -4.17
CA THR A 308 -28.76 32.45 -4.84
C THR A 308 -27.76 31.71 -3.94
N ALA A 309 -27.62 32.13 -2.68
CA ALA A 309 -26.72 31.48 -1.73
C ALA A 309 -27.04 30.00 -1.51
N SER A 310 -28.34 29.63 -1.49
CA SER A 310 -28.77 28.24 -1.38
C SER A 310 -28.39 27.41 -2.61
N ARG A 311 -28.47 27.98 -3.82
CA ARG A 311 -28.05 27.30 -5.06
C ARG A 311 -26.53 27.10 -5.10
N ASP A 312 -25.76 28.11 -4.73
CA ASP A 312 -24.31 28.05 -4.69
C ASP A 312 -23.85 26.99 -3.67
N SER A 313 -24.46 26.99 -2.47
CA SER A 313 -24.19 25.97 -1.45
C SER A 313 -24.48 24.54 -1.93
N LEU A 314 -25.53 24.35 -2.74
CA LEU A 314 -25.84 23.05 -3.35
C LEU A 314 -24.81 22.65 -4.40
N ALA A 315 -24.26 23.61 -5.16
CA ALA A 315 -23.19 23.34 -6.12
C ALA A 315 -21.88 22.96 -5.40
N ASP A 316 -21.49 23.70 -4.37
CA ASP A 316 -20.31 23.39 -3.55
C ASP A 316 -20.43 22.03 -2.89
N LEU A 317 -21.62 21.68 -2.40
CA LEU A 317 -21.87 20.37 -1.82
C LEU A 317 -21.72 19.23 -2.83
N ARG A 318 -22.11 19.44 -4.09
CA ARG A 318 -21.90 18.44 -5.16
C ARG A 318 -20.42 18.22 -5.42
N ASN A 319 -19.65 19.29 -5.52
CA ASN A 319 -18.19 19.21 -5.69
C ASN A 319 -17.54 18.49 -4.51
N ALA A 320 -17.92 18.83 -3.28
CA ALA A 320 -17.42 18.16 -2.07
C ALA A 320 -17.73 16.66 -2.06
N ARG A 321 -18.93 16.25 -2.52
CA ARG A 321 -19.29 14.83 -2.66
C ARG A 321 -18.42 14.11 -3.68
N GLU A 322 -18.10 14.75 -4.79
CA GLU A 322 -17.21 14.19 -5.81
C GLU A 322 -15.79 13.95 -5.25
N THR A 323 -15.23 14.95 -4.56
CA THR A 323 -13.93 14.80 -3.88
C THR A 323 -13.93 13.67 -2.84
N VAL A 324 -15.03 13.49 -2.10
CA VAL A 324 -15.16 12.38 -1.13
C VAL A 324 -15.17 11.02 -1.84
N ILE A 325 -15.79 10.92 -3.02
CA ILE A 325 -15.81 9.68 -3.81
C ILE A 325 -14.40 9.35 -4.32
N GLU A 326 -13.69 10.34 -4.85
CA GLU A 326 -12.30 10.18 -5.33
C GLU A 326 -11.38 9.76 -4.18
N ALA A 327 -11.46 10.44 -3.04
CA ALA A 327 -10.67 10.09 -1.86
C ALA A 327 -10.95 8.66 -1.36
N ALA A 328 -12.19 8.19 -1.46
CA ALA A 328 -12.56 6.83 -1.07
C ALA A 328 -11.95 5.79 -2.01
N ALA A 329 -11.93 6.07 -3.32
CA ALA A 329 -11.26 5.22 -4.30
C ALA A 329 -9.76 5.14 -4.01
N SER A 330 -9.09 6.27 -3.74
CA SER A 330 -7.66 6.30 -3.38
C SER A 330 -7.34 5.57 -2.07
N ALA A 331 -8.22 5.68 -1.06
CA ALA A 331 -8.06 4.95 0.20
C ALA A 331 -8.15 3.42 -0.04
N SER A 332 -9.12 2.98 -0.84
CA SER A 332 -9.27 1.58 -1.23
C SER A 332 -8.06 1.05 -2.00
N GLU A 333 -7.55 1.80 -2.97
CA GLU A 333 -6.35 1.46 -3.72
C GLU A 333 -5.12 1.34 -2.81
N THR A 334 -4.94 2.30 -1.89
CA THR A 334 -3.84 2.30 -0.90
C THR A 334 -3.90 1.06 0.00
N SER A 335 -5.10 0.71 0.49
CA SER A 335 -5.31 -0.53 1.26
C SER A 335 -4.92 -1.77 0.45
N GLY A 336 -5.32 -1.82 -0.84
CA GLY A 336 -4.92 -2.89 -1.75
C GLY A 336 -3.41 -2.98 -2.00
N HIS A 337 -2.71 -1.84 -2.08
CA HIS A 337 -1.24 -1.83 -2.18
C HIS A 337 -0.57 -2.35 -0.91
N ALA A 338 -1.05 -1.91 0.26
CA ALA A 338 -0.55 -2.37 1.55
C ALA A 338 -0.73 -3.88 1.72
N ALA A 339 -1.90 -4.42 1.37
CA ALA A 339 -2.17 -5.86 1.41
C ALA A 339 -1.21 -6.67 0.52
N ARG A 340 -0.99 -6.23 -0.72
CA ARG A 340 -0.01 -6.87 -1.63
C ARG A 340 1.42 -6.74 -1.12
N GLN A 341 1.77 -5.66 -0.44
CA GLN A 341 3.10 -5.47 0.15
C GLN A 341 3.33 -6.44 1.31
N LEU A 342 2.32 -6.67 2.15
CA LEU A 342 2.37 -7.67 3.23
C LEU A 342 2.61 -9.08 2.67
N GLU A 343 1.85 -9.50 1.65
CA GLU A 343 2.02 -10.79 0.98
C GLU A 343 3.45 -10.96 0.40
N ARG A 344 3.98 -9.90 -0.22
CA ARG A 344 5.36 -9.90 -0.72
C ARG A 344 6.38 -10.01 0.41
N MET A 345 6.16 -9.35 1.54
CA MET A 345 7.07 -9.42 2.68
C MET A 345 7.07 -10.80 3.34
N GLU A 346 5.94 -11.51 3.35
CA GLU A 346 5.89 -12.92 3.78
C GLU A 346 6.78 -13.80 2.89
N THR A 347 6.66 -13.65 1.57
CA THR A 347 7.51 -14.37 0.60
C THR A 347 8.99 -14.03 0.77
N VAL A 348 9.32 -12.76 1.02
CA VAL A 348 10.70 -12.30 1.25
C VAL A 348 11.25 -12.88 2.55
N ALA A 349 10.47 -12.87 3.63
CA ALA A 349 10.85 -13.44 4.92
C ALA A 349 11.13 -14.95 4.81
N GLU A 350 10.30 -15.69 4.06
CA GLU A 350 10.54 -17.12 3.79
C GLU A 350 11.87 -17.35 3.07
N ARG A 351 12.14 -16.60 2.00
CA ARG A 351 13.38 -16.70 1.21
C ARG A 351 14.63 -16.32 2.01
N ILE A 352 14.51 -15.36 2.91
CA ILE A 352 15.59 -15.01 3.83
C ILE A 352 15.83 -16.14 4.83
N GLY A 353 14.76 -16.76 5.34
CA GLY A 353 14.85 -17.91 6.23
C GLY A 353 15.47 -19.15 5.58
N THR A 354 15.25 -19.39 4.28
CA THR A 354 15.97 -20.44 3.54
C THR A 354 17.43 -20.06 3.35
N LEU A 355 17.74 -18.83 2.93
CA LEU A 355 19.12 -18.36 2.75
C LEU A 355 19.94 -18.44 4.04
N ALA A 356 19.37 -18.06 5.18
CA ALA A 356 20.02 -18.15 6.48
C ALA A 356 20.35 -19.61 6.85
N ARG A 357 19.41 -20.55 6.60
CA ARG A 357 19.64 -21.99 6.81
C ARG A 357 20.72 -22.56 5.90
N ASP A 358 20.74 -22.17 4.63
CA ASP A 358 21.74 -22.61 3.65
C ASP A 358 23.14 -22.08 4.01
N ALA A 359 23.21 -20.81 4.43
CA ALA A 359 24.43 -20.19 4.93
C ALA A 359 24.95 -20.95 6.16
N GLN A 360 24.08 -21.25 7.14
CA GLN A 360 24.45 -21.98 8.33
C GLN A 360 24.95 -23.40 8.01
N THR A 361 24.27 -24.10 7.09
CA THR A 361 24.70 -25.43 6.61
C THR A 361 26.06 -25.36 5.90
N SER A 362 26.31 -24.29 5.15
CA SER A 362 27.60 -24.06 4.47
C SER A 362 28.72 -23.75 5.47
N ILE A 363 28.43 -23.01 6.55
CA ILE A 363 29.38 -22.74 7.64
C ILE A 363 29.80 -24.06 8.31
N THR A 364 28.84 -24.91 8.70
CA THR A 364 29.15 -26.18 9.36
C THR A 364 29.84 -27.17 8.43
N GLY A 365 29.38 -27.29 7.17
CA GLY A 365 29.99 -28.15 6.16
C GLY A 365 31.43 -27.73 5.82
N SER A 366 31.68 -26.43 5.69
CA SER A 366 33.04 -25.93 5.45
C SER A 366 33.94 -26.11 6.67
N ALA A 367 33.41 -25.96 7.89
CA ALA A 367 34.18 -26.25 9.10
C ALA A 367 34.63 -27.73 9.18
N ALA A 368 33.73 -28.66 8.85
CA ALA A 368 34.09 -30.08 8.75
C ALA A 368 35.15 -30.33 7.67
N ASN A 369 35.06 -29.67 6.50
CA ASN A 369 36.07 -29.78 5.45
C ASN A 369 37.45 -29.25 5.88
N MET A 370 37.49 -28.14 6.63
CA MET A 370 38.75 -27.62 7.21
C MET A 370 39.35 -28.65 8.17
N GLU A 371 38.55 -29.27 9.03
CA GLU A 371 39.01 -30.30 9.96
C GLU A 371 39.56 -31.55 9.24
N ILE A 372 38.86 -32.03 8.20
CA ILE A 372 39.30 -33.16 7.38
C ILE A 372 40.62 -32.83 6.67
N ALA A 373 40.75 -31.64 6.08
CA ALA A 373 41.96 -31.22 5.38
C ALA A 373 43.17 -31.12 6.32
N LEU A 374 42.98 -30.55 7.53
CA LEU A 374 44.01 -30.49 8.57
C LEU A 374 44.38 -31.88 9.10
N GLY A 375 43.41 -32.78 9.25
CA GLY A 375 43.65 -34.18 9.61
C GLY A 375 44.45 -34.92 8.54
N LEU A 376 44.10 -34.73 7.27
CA LEU A 376 44.81 -35.32 6.13
C LEU A 376 46.26 -34.83 6.06
N ASN A 377 46.50 -33.52 6.23
CA ASN A 377 47.85 -32.97 6.30
C ASN A 377 48.65 -33.55 7.47
N ARG A 378 48.05 -33.73 8.65
CA ARG A 378 48.71 -34.40 9.80
C ARG A 378 49.07 -35.84 9.50
N HIS A 379 48.19 -36.61 8.85
CA HIS A 379 48.47 -38.00 8.46
C HIS A 379 49.58 -38.07 7.42
N ILE A 380 49.55 -37.23 6.38
CA ILE A 380 50.61 -37.15 5.36
C ILE A 380 51.97 -36.85 6.02
N ALA A 381 52.02 -35.87 6.93
CA ALA A 381 53.24 -35.53 7.67
C ALA A 381 53.73 -36.66 8.61
N THR A 382 52.81 -37.49 9.11
CA THR A 382 53.16 -38.66 9.94
C THR A 382 53.72 -39.79 9.08
N ILE A 383 53.09 -40.07 7.93
CA ILE A 383 53.56 -41.05 6.94
C ILE A 383 54.96 -40.66 6.44
N ARG A 384 55.17 -39.39 6.10
CA ARG A 384 56.48 -38.86 5.66
C ARG A 384 57.57 -39.04 6.72
N ARG A 385 57.21 -38.90 8.01
CA ARG A 385 58.14 -39.13 9.14
C ARG A 385 58.40 -40.61 9.43
N SER A 386 57.49 -41.51 9.10
CA SER A 386 57.67 -42.96 9.31
C SER A 386 58.43 -43.66 8.19
N LEU A 387 58.59 -43.01 7.03
CA LEU A 387 59.28 -43.52 5.84
C LEU A 387 60.72 -42.99 5.70
N HIS A 388 61.12 -42.08 6.59
CA HIS A 388 62.50 -41.66 6.84
C HIS A 388 62.98 -42.30 8.14
#